data_AF-A0A1H9UGK8-F1
#
_entry.id   AF-A0A1H9UGK8-F1
#
_cell.length_a   1.000
_cell.length_b   1.000
_cell.length_c   1.000
_cell.angle_alpha   90.00
_cell.angle_beta   90.00
_cell.angle_gamma   90.00
#
_symmetry.space_group_name_H-M   'P 1'
#
loop_
_entity.id
_entity.type
_entity.pdbx_description
1 polymer ?
#
loop_
_entity_poly.entity_id
_entity_poly.type
_entity_poly.pdbx_seq_one_letter_code
_entity_poly.pdbx_strand_id
1 'polypeptide(L)'
;MHKKLRNWVILTFFIGFIFVSFKMTELSANYPIVSDLTLTSEQQIGTAEDKVTITITDANHLDTKVRLPLPTNVVMTATGNEGGTVTYDQAQNQLIIDWENAEIENRFMTIELEILEPGSYSFQASVTREEDTVLSNR
;
A
#
# COMPACT_ATOMS: atom_id res chain seq x y z
N MET A 1 -45.49 -28.69 31.98
CA MET A 1 -44.04 -28.78 32.25
C MET A 1 -43.20 -28.59 30.97
N HIS A 2 -43.52 -27.63 30.08
CA HIS A 2 -42.89 -27.50 28.75
C HIS A 2 -42.10 -26.20 28.52
N LYS A 3 -42.16 -25.22 29.44
CA LYS A 3 -41.46 -23.92 29.27
C LYS A 3 -39.96 -23.97 29.60
N LYS A 4 -39.54 -24.87 30.51
CA LYS A 4 -38.13 -24.98 30.93
C LYS A 4 -37.22 -25.62 29.87
N LEU A 5 -37.73 -26.57 29.07
CA LEU A 5 -36.97 -27.21 27.99
C LEU A 5 -36.68 -26.24 26.83
N ARG A 6 -37.64 -25.36 26.50
CA ARG A 6 -37.53 -24.41 25.38
C ARG A 6 -36.47 -23.34 25.60
N ASN A 7 -36.27 -22.90 26.85
CA ASN A 7 -35.24 -21.92 27.19
C ASN A 7 -33.81 -22.51 27.13
N TRP A 8 -33.66 -23.82 27.32
CA TRP A 8 -32.34 -24.47 27.26
C TRP A 8 -31.83 -24.69 25.83
N VAL A 9 -32.74 -24.97 24.89
CA VAL A 9 -32.42 -25.12 23.45
C VAL A 9 -31.99 -23.78 22.84
N ILE A 10 -32.62 -22.67 23.26
CA ILE A 10 -32.25 -21.32 22.79
C ILE A 10 -30.86 -20.91 23.32
N LEU A 11 -30.54 -21.28 24.56
CA LEU A 11 -29.24 -20.98 25.17
C LEU A 11 -28.09 -21.76 24.50
N THR A 12 -28.32 -23.02 24.13
CA THR A 12 -27.31 -23.83 23.41
C THR A 12 -27.11 -23.36 21.97
N PHE A 13 -28.16 -22.87 21.30
CA PHE A 13 -28.04 -22.29 19.96
C PHE A 13 -27.25 -20.96 19.97
N PHE A 14 -27.39 -20.14 21.02
CA PHE A 14 -26.62 -18.89 21.17
C PHE A 14 -25.14 -19.12 21.51
N ILE A 15 -24.82 -20.15 22.30
CA ILE A 15 -23.43 -20.47 22.66
C ILE A 15 -22.67 -21.11 21.47
N GLY A 16 -23.36 -21.89 20.64
CA GLY A 16 -22.76 -22.49 19.43
C GLY A 16 -22.37 -21.46 18.36
N PHE A 17 -23.12 -20.36 18.23
CA PHE A 17 -22.87 -19.34 17.20
C PHE A 17 -21.66 -18.44 17.50
N ILE A 18 -21.30 -18.28 18.78
CA ILE A 18 -20.16 -17.45 19.20
C ILE A 18 -18.81 -18.11 18.89
N PHE A 19 -18.74 -19.44 18.78
CA PHE A 19 -17.49 -20.16 18.53
C PHE A 19 -17.05 -20.24 17.06
N VAL A 20 -17.94 -19.93 16.10
CA VAL A 20 -17.63 -20.08 14.66
C VAL A 20 -17.04 -18.80 14.04
N SER A 21 -17.10 -17.65 14.73
CA SER A 21 -16.92 -16.34 14.08
C SER A 21 -15.55 -15.67 14.21
N PHE A 22 -14.52 -16.27 14.81
CA PHE A 22 -13.24 -15.56 15.03
C PHE A 22 -11.98 -16.36 14.65
N LYS A 23 -11.98 -16.92 13.44
CA LYS A 23 -10.74 -17.32 12.76
C LYS A 23 -10.74 -16.70 11.36
N MET A 24 -10.76 -15.37 11.28
CA MET A 24 -10.22 -14.68 10.10
C MET A 24 -8.71 -14.95 10.11
N THR A 25 -8.29 -15.92 9.31
CA THR A 25 -6.88 -16.06 8.96
C THR A 25 -6.57 -14.89 8.04
N GLU A 26 -5.93 -13.86 8.58
CA GLU A 26 -5.29 -12.85 7.75
C GLU A 26 -4.30 -13.58 6.85
N LEU A 27 -4.59 -13.62 5.54
CA LEU A 27 -3.63 -14.07 4.55
C LEU A 27 -2.58 -12.96 4.46
N SER A 28 -1.51 -13.08 5.25
CA SER A 28 -0.31 -12.26 5.06
C SER A 28 0.30 -12.63 3.71
N ALA A 29 -0.05 -11.90 2.65
CA ALA A 29 0.62 -12.02 1.37
C ALA A 29 2.06 -11.51 1.53
N ASN A 30 3.02 -12.43 1.57
CA ASN A 30 4.43 -12.09 1.57
C ASN A 30 4.88 -11.87 0.12
N TYR A 31 4.63 -10.67 -0.40
CA TYR A 31 5.02 -10.31 -1.75
C TYR A 31 6.55 -10.25 -1.87
N PRO A 32 7.14 -10.81 -2.94
CA PRO A 32 8.58 -10.79 -3.14
C PRO A 32 9.09 -9.35 -3.31
N ILE A 33 10.22 -9.05 -2.67
CA ILE A 33 10.96 -7.80 -2.86
C ILE A 33 11.94 -8.00 -4.01
N VAL A 34 11.93 -7.09 -4.98
CA VAL A 34 12.78 -7.15 -6.17
C VAL A 34 13.81 -6.02 -6.16
N SER A 35 14.96 -6.27 -6.79
CA SER A 35 16.08 -5.30 -6.84
C SER A 35 15.96 -4.28 -7.97
N ASP A 36 15.11 -4.55 -8.97
CA ASP A 36 14.90 -3.70 -10.15
C ASP A 36 13.90 -2.58 -9.90
N LEU A 37 13.15 -2.62 -8.79
CA LEU A 37 12.29 -1.54 -8.31
C LEU A 37 12.81 -1.04 -6.96
N THR A 38 13.19 0.23 -6.89
CA THR A 38 13.76 0.84 -5.68
C THR A 38 13.00 2.10 -5.30
N LEU A 39 12.83 2.29 -4.00
CA LEU A 39 12.25 3.50 -3.41
C LEU A 39 13.23 4.04 -2.38
N THR A 40 13.78 5.22 -2.65
CA THR A 40 14.61 5.94 -1.69
C THR A 40 13.83 7.12 -1.13
N SER A 41 13.98 7.36 0.17
CA SER A 41 13.42 8.53 0.85
C SER A 41 14.54 9.25 1.58
N GLU A 42 14.58 10.57 1.47
CA GLU A 42 15.55 11.39 2.18
C GLU A 42 15.28 11.40 3.71
N GLN A 43 14.04 11.12 4.12
CA GLN A 43 13.61 11.21 5.52
C GLN A 43 12.52 10.17 5.87
N GLN A 44 12.69 9.47 6.99
CA GLN A 44 11.73 8.44 7.49
C GLN A 44 10.99 8.87 8.76
N ILE A 45 11.38 9.99 9.36
CA ILE A 45 10.75 10.58 10.55
C ILE A 45 10.39 12.02 10.18
N GLY A 46 9.10 12.32 10.09
CA GLY A 46 8.60 13.66 9.75
C GLY A 46 8.00 14.33 10.98
N THR A 47 8.13 15.65 11.05
CA THR A 47 7.29 16.54 11.86
C THR A 47 6.15 17.10 11.00
N ALA A 48 5.16 17.75 11.61
CA ALA A 48 4.07 18.34 10.85
C ALA A 48 4.61 19.43 9.90
N GLU A 49 4.08 19.48 8.68
CA GLU A 49 4.48 20.37 7.58
C GLU A 49 5.86 20.05 6.97
N ASP A 50 6.53 18.98 7.40
CA ASP A 50 7.76 18.52 6.75
C ASP A 50 7.47 18.01 5.34
N LYS A 51 8.37 18.38 4.42
CA LYS A 51 8.37 17.87 3.06
C LYS A 51 9.36 16.72 2.93
N VAL A 52 8.89 15.59 2.40
CA VAL A 52 9.70 14.40 2.16
C VAL A 52 9.74 14.16 0.67
N THR A 53 10.95 14.11 0.11
CA THR A 53 11.16 13.70 -1.28
C THR A 53 11.37 12.20 -1.32
N ILE A 54 10.57 11.53 -2.16
CA ILE A 54 10.73 10.12 -2.50
C ILE A 54 11.18 10.02 -3.95
N THR A 55 12.19 9.18 -4.20
CA THR A 55 12.56 8.78 -5.56
C THR A 55 12.21 7.32 -5.78
N ILE A 56 11.38 7.06 -6.79
CA ILE A 56 11.08 5.72 -7.27
C ILE A 56 11.89 5.49 -8.54
N THR A 57 12.69 4.43 -8.57
CA THR A 57 13.43 4.00 -9.76
C THR A 57 13.01 2.59 -10.16
N ASP A 58 12.73 2.42 -11.43
CA ASP A 58 12.28 1.18 -12.04
C ASP A 58 13.17 0.83 -13.25
N ALA A 59 14.00 -0.20 -13.06
CA ALA A 59 14.89 -0.74 -14.08
C ALA A 59 14.18 -1.73 -15.03
N ASN A 60 12.98 -2.19 -14.69
CA ASN A 60 12.25 -3.16 -15.50
C ASN A 60 11.33 -2.44 -16.50
N HIS A 61 11.76 -2.37 -17.74
CA HIS A 61 11.03 -1.64 -18.80
C HIS A 61 9.63 -2.22 -19.11
N LEU A 62 9.36 -3.48 -18.73
CA LEU A 62 8.04 -4.13 -18.90
C LEU A 62 7.00 -3.65 -17.89
N ASP A 63 7.45 -3.10 -16.77
CA ASP A 63 6.55 -2.54 -15.77
C ASP A 63 5.87 -1.31 -16.38
N THR A 64 4.54 -1.25 -16.32
CA THR A 64 3.75 -0.14 -16.88
C THR A 64 3.22 0.77 -15.79
N LYS A 65 2.95 0.20 -14.61
CA LYS A 65 2.31 0.91 -13.50
C LYS A 65 2.95 0.57 -12.17
N VAL A 66 3.37 1.61 -11.47
CA VAL A 66 3.85 1.52 -10.09
C VAL A 66 2.79 2.11 -9.16
N ARG A 67 2.48 1.42 -8.07
CA ARG A 67 1.57 1.90 -7.02
C ARG A 67 2.35 2.22 -5.77
N LEU A 68 2.10 3.39 -5.20
CA LEU A 68 2.66 3.83 -3.93
C LEU A 68 1.50 4.15 -2.97
N PRO A 69 1.14 3.21 -2.07
CA PRO A 69 0.20 3.49 -0.99
C PRO A 69 0.70 4.63 -0.11
N LEU A 70 -0.17 5.58 0.20
CA LEU A 70 0.13 6.67 1.10
C LEU A 70 -0.49 6.40 2.48
N PRO A 71 0.20 6.72 3.57
CA PRO A 71 -0.42 6.85 4.89
C PRO A 71 -1.48 7.96 4.87
N THR A 72 -2.49 7.88 5.73
CA THR A 72 -3.61 8.85 5.76
C THR A 72 -3.19 10.29 6.07
N ASN A 73 -2.03 10.46 6.72
CA ASN A 73 -1.52 11.76 7.16
C ASN A 73 -0.42 12.30 6.22
N VAL A 74 -0.39 11.82 4.98
CA VAL A 74 0.60 12.19 3.98
C VAL A 74 -0.10 12.53 2.67
N VAL A 75 0.23 13.68 2.10
CA VAL A 75 -0.35 14.15 0.83
C VAL A 75 0.75 14.47 -0.17
N MET A 76 0.46 14.25 -1.45
CA MET A 76 1.38 14.64 -2.53
C MET A 76 1.25 16.14 -2.81
N THR A 77 2.38 16.85 -2.85
CA THR A 77 2.42 18.30 -3.15
C THR A 77 2.99 18.59 -4.52
N ALA A 78 3.95 17.79 -5.00
CA ALA A 78 4.57 17.97 -6.30
C ALA A 78 5.14 16.65 -6.87
N THR A 79 5.36 16.66 -8.17
CA THR A 79 6.06 15.60 -8.91
C THR A 79 7.15 16.25 -9.76
N GLY A 80 8.26 15.55 -9.95
CA GLY A 80 9.37 15.99 -10.79
C GLY A 80 10.05 14.81 -11.50
N ASN A 81 10.88 15.13 -12.50
CA ASN A 81 11.56 14.21 -13.41
C ASN A 81 10.62 13.22 -14.13
N GLU A 82 10.49 13.40 -15.44
CA GLU A 82 9.40 12.86 -16.25
C GLU A 82 9.79 11.55 -16.94
N GLY A 83 9.62 10.42 -16.23
CA GLY A 83 9.52 9.10 -16.85
C GLY A 83 8.07 8.65 -17.10
N GLY A 84 7.09 9.36 -16.53
CA GLY A 84 5.68 8.98 -16.54
C GLY A 84 4.76 10.02 -15.90
N THR A 85 3.48 9.68 -15.78
CA THR A 85 2.41 10.52 -15.19
C THR A 85 1.96 9.96 -13.83
N VAL A 86 1.69 10.83 -12.86
CA VAL A 86 1.15 10.44 -11.54
C VAL A 86 -0.33 10.75 -11.43
N THR A 87 -1.11 9.76 -10.98
CA THR A 87 -2.52 9.91 -10.64
C THR A 87 -2.75 9.52 -9.18
N TYR A 88 -3.58 10.26 -8.45
CA TYR A 88 -4.00 9.87 -7.11
C TYR A 88 -5.31 9.07 -7.16
N ASP A 89 -5.26 7.83 -6.65
CA ASP A 89 -6.42 6.98 -6.46
C ASP A 89 -6.97 7.19 -5.05
N GLN A 90 -8.03 8.01 -4.97
CA GLN A 90 -8.73 8.35 -3.74
C GLN A 90 -9.35 7.14 -3.05
N ALA A 91 -9.76 6.11 -3.79
CA ALA A 91 -10.46 4.96 -3.23
C ALA A 91 -9.53 4.03 -2.44
N GLN A 92 -8.23 4.04 -2.77
CA GLN A 92 -7.21 3.20 -2.13
C GLN A 92 -6.13 4.02 -1.40
N ASN A 93 -6.27 5.35 -1.38
CA ASN A 93 -5.28 6.28 -0.82
C ASN A 93 -3.86 6.00 -1.32
N GLN A 94 -3.68 5.93 -2.64
CA GLN A 94 -2.41 5.59 -3.26
C GLN A 94 -2.11 6.48 -4.47
N LEU A 95 -0.83 6.66 -4.76
CA LEU A 95 -0.37 7.21 -6.02
C LEU A 95 -0.16 6.09 -7.03
N ILE A 96 -0.54 6.34 -8.28
CA ILE A 96 -0.31 5.46 -9.43
C ILE A 96 0.59 6.22 -10.40
N ILE A 97 1.77 5.67 -10.64
CA ILE A 97 2.71 6.15 -11.65
C ILE A 97 2.47 5.31 -12.91
N ASP A 98 2.09 5.94 -14.00
CA ASP A 98 1.95 5.31 -15.32
C ASP A 98 3.18 5.71 -16.17
N TRP A 99 4.04 4.74 -16.49
CA TRP A 99 5.26 5.01 -17.23
C TRP A 99 4.94 5.24 -18.71
N GLU A 100 5.33 6.40 -19.25
CA GLU A 100 4.96 6.80 -20.61
C GLU A 100 5.75 6.06 -21.69
N ASN A 101 6.99 5.66 -21.38
CA ASN A 101 7.85 4.96 -22.32
C ASN A 101 8.31 3.61 -21.75
N ALA A 102 7.79 2.53 -22.31
CA ALA A 102 8.13 1.15 -21.95
C ALA A 102 9.48 0.67 -22.53
N GLU A 103 10.20 1.50 -23.29
CA GLU A 103 11.50 1.14 -23.87
C GLU A 103 12.68 1.74 -23.09
N ILE A 104 12.42 2.65 -22.14
CA ILE A 104 13.47 3.24 -21.31
C ILE A 104 13.68 2.34 -20.09
N GLU A 105 14.90 1.85 -19.92
CA GLU A 105 15.35 1.21 -18.69
C GLU A 105 15.77 2.29 -17.66
N ASN A 106 15.64 1.95 -16.37
CA ASN A 106 16.00 2.83 -15.24
C ASN A 106 15.21 4.14 -15.23
N ARG A 107 13.90 4.05 -15.49
CA ARG A 107 12.99 5.17 -15.35
C ARG A 107 12.95 5.56 -13.89
N PHE A 108 12.87 6.86 -13.63
CA PHE A 108 12.75 7.34 -12.28
C PHE A 108 11.76 8.48 -12.20
N MET A 109 11.22 8.67 -11.00
CA MET A 109 10.30 9.73 -10.69
C MET A 109 10.55 10.22 -9.28
N THR A 110 10.52 11.54 -9.11
CA THR A 110 10.60 12.17 -7.79
C THR A 110 9.23 12.69 -7.39
N ILE A 111 8.81 12.37 -6.17
CA ILE A 111 7.52 12.77 -5.60
C ILE A 111 7.81 13.52 -4.31
N GLU A 112 7.27 14.74 -4.20
CA GLU A 112 7.28 15.51 -2.96
C GLU A 112 5.99 15.23 -2.19
N LEU A 113 6.15 14.84 -0.94
CA LEU A 113 5.08 14.56 -0.01
C LEU A 113 5.12 15.52 1.16
N GLU A 114 3.97 15.97 1.65
CA GLU A 114 3.83 16.74 2.88
C GLU A 114 3.27 15.86 3.99
N ILE A 115 3.94 15.93 5.14
CA ILE A 115 3.57 15.22 6.36
C ILE A 115 2.61 16.10 7.17
N LEU A 116 1.38 15.64 7.39
CA LEU A 116 0.37 16.42 8.11
C LEU A 116 0.47 16.25 9.64
N GLU A 117 1.00 15.12 10.09
CA GLU A 117 1.15 14.81 11.52
C GLU A 117 2.56 14.24 11.83
N PRO A 118 3.16 14.52 12.99
CA PRO A 118 4.46 13.95 13.32
C PRO A 118 4.39 12.42 13.42
N GLY A 119 5.37 11.72 12.86
CA GLY A 119 5.36 10.25 12.85
C GLY A 119 6.54 9.61 12.15
N SER A 120 6.60 8.27 12.25
CA SER A 120 7.50 7.46 11.44
C SER A 120 6.72 6.95 10.23
N TYR A 121 7.28 7.19 9.05
CA TYR A 121 6.64 6.91 7.78
C TYR A 121 7.44 5.87 7.01
N SER A 122 6.73 4.84 6.56
CA SER A 122 7.30 3.71 5.85
C SER A 122 6.65 3.59 4.50
N PHE A 123 7.40 3.93 3.45
CA PHE A 123 6.94 3.87 2.08
C PHE A 123 7.43 2.58 1.42
N GLN A 124 6.60 2.02 0.55
CA GLN A 124 6.95 0.88 -0.29
C GLN A 124 6.11 0.95 -1.55
N ALA A 125 6.78 0.92 -2.71
CA ALA A 125 6.11 0.87 -3.99
C ALA A 125 5.86 -0.59 -4.39
N SER A 126 4.91 -0.80 -5.30
CA SER A 126 4.55 -2.12 -5.80
C SER A 126 4.19 -2.10 -7.27
N VAL A 127 4.44 -3.21 -7.96
CA VAL A 127 4.06 -3.43 -9.36
C VAL A 127 3.39 -4.79 -9.47
N THR A 128 2.43 -4.93 -10.38
CA THR A 128 1.87 -6.23 -10.74
C THR A 128 2.59 -6.76 -11.97
N ARG A 129 3.23 -7.93 -11.85
CA ARG A 129 3.87 -8.65 -12.94
C ARG A 129 3.12 -9.97 -13.12
N GLU A 130 2.57 -10.17 -14.32
CA GLU A 130 1.69 -11.31 -14.60
C GLU A 130 0.51 -11.34 -13.61
N GLU A 131 0.49 -12.31 -12.68
CA GLU A 131 -0.54 -12.43 -11.64
C GLU A 131 -0.04 -12.10 -10.22
N ASP A 132 1.26 -11.81 -10.08
CA ASP A 132 1.91 -11.57 -8.80
C ASP A 132 2.18 -10.08 -8.57
N THR A 133 2.09 -9.66 -7.31
CA THR A 133 2.55 -8.32 -6.90
C THR A 133 3.96 -8.44 -6.35
N VAL A 134 4.85 -7.58 -6.83
CA VAL A 134 6.23 -7.44 -6.35
C VAL A 134 6.39 -6.10 -5.63
N LEU A 135 7.29 -6.04 -4.66
CA LEU A 135 7.52 -4.87 -3.83
C LEU A 135 8.89 -4.24 -4.12
N SER A 136 8.96 -2.92 -3.96
CA SER A 136 10.20 -2.17 -4.08
C SER A 136 11.15 -2.52 -2.93
N ASN A 137 12.44 -2.55 -3.25
CA ASN A 137 13.48 -2.45 -2.26
C ASN A 137 13.57 -1.00 -1.71
N ARG A 138 14.07 -0.86 -0.48
CA ARG A 138 14.23 0.43 0.21
C ARG A 138 15.69 0.89 0.24
#